data_AF-A0AAV8WYM7-F1
#
_entry.id   AF-A0AAV8WYM7-F1
#
_cell.length_a   1.000
_cell.length_b   1.000
_cell.length_c   1.000
_cell.angle_alpha   90.00
_cell.angle_beta   90.00
_cell.angle_gamma   90.00
#
_symmetry.space_group_name_H-M   'P 1'
#
loop_
_entity.id
_entity.type
_entity.pdbx_description
1 polymer ?
#
loop_
_entity_poly.entity_id
_entity_poly.type
_entity_poly.pdbx_seq_one_letter_code
_entity_poly.pdbx_strand_id
1 'polypeptide(L)' 'MELRPRVEKFIEKVVDSYTDEEFRINFRMNRRTFNDVLTLIADKISTQDVDVGHHTIPAKAQLLIAL' A
#
# COMPACT_ATOMS: atom_id res chain seq x y z
N MET A 1 2.39 16.72 14.29
CA MET A 1 3.09 15.63 13.59
C MET A 1 3.63 16.20 12.29
N GLU A 2 4.95 16.32 12.12
CA GLU A 2 5.51 16.68 10.81
C GLU A 2 5.26 15.53 9.83
N LEU A 3 4.49 15.81 8.77
CA LEU A 3 4.29 14.92 7.65
C LEU A 3 5.66 14.68 7.00
N ARG A 4 6.17 13.45 7.07
CA ARG A 4 7.40 13.07 6.37
C ARG A 4 7.12 13.14 4.86
N PRO A 5 7.67 14.11 4.11
CA PRO A 5 7.34 14.32 2.69
C PRO A 5 7.71 13.13 1.80
N ARG A 6 8.56 12.23 2.32
CA ARG A 6 9.13 11.09 1.61
C ARG A 6 8.14 9.98 1.27
N VAL A 7 7.02 9.89 2.00
CA VAL A 7 5.95 8.90 1.75
C VAL A 7 4.74 9.56 1.09
N GLU A 8 4.62 10.89 1.22
CA GLU A 8 3.51 11.64 0.64
C GLU A 8 3.57 11.53 -0.90
N LYS A 9 2.56 10.86 -1.46
CA LYS A 9 2.44 10.57 -2.90
C LYS A 9 3.43 9.55 -3.45
N PHE A 10 4.21 8.85 -2.61
CA PHE A 10 5.14 7.82 -3.10
C PHE A 10 4.39 6.68 -3.79
N ILE A 11 3.25 6.27 -3.23
CA ILE A 11 2.43 5.21 -3.83
C ILE A 11 1.87 5.68 -5.17
N GLU A 12 1.20 6.83 -5.19
CA GLU A 12 0.50 7.34 -6.38
C GLU A 12 1.46 7.78 -7.49
N LYS A 13 2.67 8.23 -7.17
CA LYS A 13 3.63 8.74 -8.17
C LYS A 13 4.71 7.73 -8.56
N VAL A 14 5.15 6.90 -7.64
CA VAL A 14 6.30 6.00 -7.85
C VAL A 14 5.84 4.56 -8.01
N VAL A 15 5.09 4.02 -7.04
CA VAL A 15 4.67 2.62 -7.11
C VAL A 15 3.74 2.36 -8.29
N ASP A 16 2.82 3.29 -8.55
CA ASP A 16 1.88 3.18 -9.67
C ASP A 16 2.55 3.30 -11.04
N SER A 17 3.68 4.01 -11.13
CA SER A 17 4.44 4.17 -12.37
C SER A 17 5.43 3.04 -12.64
N TYR A 18 5.68 2.14 -11.68
CA TYR A 18 6.52 0.96 -11.92
C TYR A 18 5.96 0.10 -13.06
N THR A 19 6.87 -0.42 -13.86
CA THR A 19 6.63 -1.59 -14.71
C THR A 19 6.41 -2.84 -13.84
N ASP A 20 5.91 -3.92 -14.44
CA ASP A 20 5.75 -5.19 -13.72
C ASP A 20 7.08 -5.75 -13.20
N GLU A 21 8.17 -5.53 -13.93
CA GLU A 21 9.51 -5.94 -13.52
C GLU A 21 10.00 -5.11 -12.33
N GLU A 22 9.90 -3.79 -12.40
CA GLU A 22 10.28 -2.91 -11.29
C GLU A 22 9.45 -3.19 -10.04
N PHE A 23 8.15 -3.41 -10.20
CA PHE A 23 7.27 -3.77 -9.09
C PHE A 23 7.72 -5.09 -8.46
N ARG A 24 8.02 -6.11 -9.26
CA ARG A 24 8.52 -7.40 -8.78
C ARG A 24 9.87 -7.28 -8.08
N ILE A 25 10.78 -6.44 -8.57
CA ILE A 25 12.09 -6.22 -7.94
C ILE A 25 11.93 -5.54 -6.58
N ASN A 26 11.08 -4.51 -6.48
CA ASN A 26 10.90 -3.73 -5.26
C ASN A 26 10.10 -4.48 -4.19
N PHE A 27 9.01 -5.15 -4.57
CA PHE A 27 8.06 -5.79 -3.65
C PHE A 27 8.20 -7.31 -3.59
N ARG A 28 9.13 -7.89 -4.36
CA ARG A 28 9.39 -9.35 -4.45
C ARG A 28 8.13 -10.17 -4.77
N MET A 29 7.17 -9.54 -5.44
CA MET A 29 5.86 -10.10 -5.76
C MET A 29 5.41 -9.61 -7.13
N ASN A 30 4.76 -10.47 -7.91
CA ASN A 30 4.16 -10.06 -9.17
C ASN A 30 2.98 -9.11 -8.92
N ARG A 31 2.83 -8.06 -9.74
CA ARG A 31 1.75 -7.07 -9.60
C ARG A 31 0.35 -7.71 -9.61
N ARG A 32 0.14 -8.73 -10.46
CA ARG A 32 -1.13 -9.48 -10.48
C ARG A 32 -1.41 -10.16 -9.14
N THR A 33 -0.44 -10.92 -8.63
CA THR A 33 -0.56 -11.60 -7.33
C THR A 33 -0.80 -10.61 -6.21
N PHE A 34 -0.13 -9.46 -6.23
CA PHE A 34 -0.38 -8.38 -5.27
C PHE A 34 -1.85 -7.93 -5.30
N ASN A 35 -2.40 -7.68 -6.49
CA ASN A 35 -3.80 -7.26 -6.63
C ASN A 35 -4.77 -8.36 -6.16
N ASP A 36 -4.49 -9.62 -6.50
CA ASP A 36 -5.32 -10.75 -6.05
C ASP A 36 -5.31 -10.87 -4.52
N VAL A 37 -4.13 -10.77 -3.89
CA VAL A 37 -3.99 -10.77 -2.42
C VAL A 37 -4.71 -9.58 -1.82
N LEU A 38 -4.53 -8.38 -2.38
CA LEU A 38 -5.19 -7.16 -1.91
C LEU A 38 -6.71 -7.35 -1.92
N THR A 39 -7.30 -7.89 -2.99
CA THR A 39 -8.74 -8.17 -3.04
C THR A 39 -9.20 -9.13 -1.96
N LEU A 40 -8.39 -10.13 -1.59
CA LEU A 40 -8.73 -11.12 -0.56
C LEU A 40 -8.67 -10.56 0.87
N ILE A 41 -7.82 -9.57 1.13
CA ILE A 41 -7.55 -9.09 2.49
C ILE A 41 -7.94 -7.62 2.71
N ALA A 42 -8.36 -6.89 1.66
CA ALA A 42 -8.65 -5.46 1.71
C ALA A 42 -9.58 -5.12 2.88
N ASP A 43 -10.68 -5.85 3.04
CA ASP A 43 -11.67 -5.61 4.10
C ASP A 43 -11.10 -5.86 5.50
N LYS A 44 -10.09 -6.72 5.63
CA LYS A 44 -9.46 -7.06 6.92
C LYS A 44 -8.43 -6.04 7.35
N ILE A 45 -7.77 -5.40 6.39
CA ILE A 45 -6.71 -4.42 6.66
C ILE A 45 -7.27 -3.00 6.66
N SER A 46 -8.26 -2.72 5.80
CA SER A 46 -9.00 -1.46 5.73
C SER A 46 -10.06 -1.39 6.82
N THR A 47 -9.66 -1.41 8.10
CA THR A 47 -10.61 -1.25 9.20
C THR A 47 -11.18 0.15 9.23
N GLN A 48 -12.52 0.26 9.32
CA GLN A 48 -13.21 1.53 9.60
C GLN A 48 -13.17 1.91 11.09
N ASP A 49 -12.67 1.03 11.96
CA ASP A 49 -12.50 1.31 13.39
C ASP A 49 -11.33 2.25 13.59
N VAL A 50 -11.64 3.54 13.45
CA VAL A 50 -10.81 4.65 13.90
C VAL A 50 -10.80 4.59 15.41
N ASP A 51 -9.86 3.85 15.98
CA ASP A 51 -9.46 4.12 17.35
C ASP A 51 -9.00 5.59 17.39
N VAL A 52 -9.53 6.35 18.35
CA VAL A 52 -9.59 7.82 18.36
C VAL A 52 -8.17 8.41 18.37
N GLY A 53 -7.51 8.48 17.21
CA GLY A 53 -6.14 9.01 17.11
C GLY A 53 -5.33 8.61 15.88
N HIS A 54 -5.59 7.47 15.24
CA HIS A 54 -4.79 7.04 14.08
C HIS A 54 -5.52 7.24 12.75
N HIS A 55 -4.86 7.91 11.80
CA HIS A 55 -5.38 8.05 10.44
C HIS A 55 -5.39 6.68 9.75
N THR A 56 -6.56 6.28 9.28
CA THR A 56 -6.71 5.11 8.41
C THR A 56 -6.03 5.41 7.08
N ILE A 57 -4.99 4.65 6.74
CA ILE A 57 -4.38 4.68 5.41
C ILE A 57 -5.04 3.63 4.50
N PRO A 58 -5.11 3.86 3.17
CA PRO A 58 -5.78 2.92 2.26
C PRO A 58 -5.21 1.49 2.34
N ALA A 59 -6.06 0.48 2.12
CA ALA A 59 -5.69 -0.94 2.14
C ALA A 59 -4.41 -1.25 1.36
N LYS A 60 -4.30 -0.67 0.15
CA LYS A 60 -3.13 -0.81 -0.71
C LYS A 60 -1.84 -0.34 -0.02
N ALA A 61 -1.89 0.80 0.68
CA ALA A 61 -0.76 1.34 1.40
C ALA A 61 -0.35 0.45 2.57
N GLN A 62 -1.33 -0.07 3.32
CA GLN A 62 -1.07 -0.99 4.42
C GLN A 62 -0.39 -2.29 3.95
N LEU A 63 -0.88 -2.88 2.86
CA LEU A 63 -0.27 -4.09 2.30
C LEU A 63 1.15 -3.84 1.81
N LEU A 64 1.40 -2.72 1.11
CA LEU A 64 2.75 -2.39 0.63
C LEU A 64 3.75 -2.12 1.76
N ILE A 65 3.30 -1.61 2.91
CA ILE A 65 4.15 -1.42 4.10
C ILE A 65 4.54 -2.76 4.75
N ALA A 66 3.71 -3.80 4.58
CA ALA A 66 3.92 -5.11 5.21
C ALA A 66 4.80 -6.07 4.39
N LEU A 67 5.13 -5.74 3.15
CA LEU A 67 5.99 -6.51 2.23
C LEU A 67 7.45 -6.07 2.31
#